data_AF-A0A847QFA3-F1
#
_entry.id   AF-A0A847QFA3-F1
#
_cell.length_a   1.000
_cell.length_b   1.000
_cell.length_c   1.000
_cell.angle_alpha   90.00
_cell.angle_beta   90.00
_cell.angle_gamma   90.00
#
_symmetry.space_group_name_H-M   'P 1'
#
loop_
_entity.id
_entity.type
_entity.pdbx_description
1 polymer ?
#
loop_
_entity_poly.entity_id
_entity_poly.type
_entity_poly.pdbx_seq_one_letter_code
_entity_poly.pdbx_strand_id
1 'polypeptide(L)'
;MEINRVATNSAINSYTASKTKAEGDFAAQLSKATANPAAGDDARLKSVCREMEAVFLNLMLSRMRATVPKSDLLPDRSKEEIMQSMLDSELTKNMAHAGGAGLADMLYRQLTLPGTATNAKSQAPK
;
A
#
# COMPACT_ATOMS: atom_id res chain seq x y z
N MET A 1 -25.48 -21.54 -35.23
CA MET A 1 -25.50 -20.07 -35.13
C MET A 1 -25.08 -19.73 -33.71
N GLU A 2 -23.76 -19.64 -33.48
CA GLU A 2 -23.20 -19.39 -32.15
C GLU A 2 -22.95 -17.90 -31.98
N ILE A 3 -23.62 -17.26 -31.02
CA ILE A 3 -23.39 -15.87 -30.66
C ILE A 3 -22.51 -15.86 -29.41
N ASN A 4 -21.26 -15.51 -29.64
CA ASN A 4 -20.18 -15.44 -28.68
C ASN A 4 -20.49 -14.39 -27.59
N ARG A 5 -20.54 -14.83 -26.32
CA ARG A 5 -20.79 -14.00 -25.14
C ARG A 5 -19.48 -13.35 -24.69
N VAL A 6 -19.08 -12.25 -25.32
CA VAL A 6 -17.87 -11.48 -24.93
C VAL A 6 -18.21 -9.99 -24.88
N ALA A 7 -18.56 -9.47 -23.69
CA ALA A 7 -18.55 -8.01 -23.46
C ALA A 7 -18.51 -7.57 -21.99
N THR A 8 -18.78 -8.42 -21.00
CA THR A 8 -18.90 -7.98 -19.59
C THR A 8 -17.69 -8.30 -18.70
N ASN A 9 -16.75 -9.14 -19.16
CA ASN A 9 -15.62 -9.60 -18.32
C ASN A 9 -14.36 -8.71 -18.42
N SER A 10 -14.28 -7.78 -19.39
CA SER A 10 -13.04 -7.03 -19.66
C SER A 10 -12.82 -5.84 -18.72
N ALA A 11 -13.90 -5.12 -18.35
CA ALA A 11 -13.81 -3.93 -17.49
C ALA A 11 -13.53 -4.25 -16.01
N ILE A 12 -13.89 -5.45 -15.55
CA ILE A 12 -13.61 -5.92 -14.18
C ILE A 12 -12.16 -6.41 -14.08
N ASN A 13 -11.62 -6.98 -15.17
CA ASN A 13 -10.27 -7.54 -15.21
C ASN A 13 -9.17 -6.46 -15.26
N SER A 14 -9.46 -5.26 -15.77
CA SER A 14 -8.50 -4.14 -15.78
C SER A 14 -8.32 -3.51 -14.40
N TYR A 15 -9.37 -3.48 -13.58
CA TYR A 15 -9.30 -3.03 -12.19
C TYR A 15 -8.48 -4.00 -11.32
N THR A 16 -8.72 -5.32 -11.43
CA THR A 16 -7.96 -6.34 -10.68
C THR A 16 -6.50 -6.46 -11.14
N ALA A 17 -6.23 -6.31 -12.44
CA ALA A 17 -4.87 -6.29 -12.99
C ALA A 17 -4.09 -5.02 -12.62
N SER A 18 -4.76 -3.86 -12.52
CA SER A 18 -4.11 -2.61 -12.06
C SER A 18 -3.70 -2.67 -10.59
N LYS A 19 -4.46 -3.39 -9.76
CA LYS A 19 -4.16 -3.61 -8.33
C LYS A 19 -2.91 -4.48 -8.11
N THR A 20 -2.76 -5.56 -8.89
CA THR A 20 -1.57 -6.44 -8.83
C THR A 20 -0.34 -5.82 -9.49
N LYS A 21 -0.53 -4.97 -10.51
CA LYS A 21 0.59 -4.25 -11.16
C LYS A 21 1.14 -3.11 -10.28
N ALA A 22 0.32 -2.51 -9.42
CA ALA A 22 0.75 -1.52 -8.43
C ALA A 22 1.58 -2.12 -7.28
N GLU A 23 1.27 -3.33 -6.83
CA GLU A 23 2.08 -4.05 -5.82
C GLU A 23 3.49 -4.41 -6.33
N GLY A 24 3.61 -4.77 -7.61
CA GLY A 24 4.92 -5.02 -8.25
C GLY A 24 5.76 -3.75 -8.51
N ASP A 25 5.13 -2.58 -8.59
CA ASP A 25 5.81 -1.30 -8.82
C ASP A 25 6.46 -0.75 -7.54
N PHE A 26 5.88 -1.00 -6.37
CA PHE A 26 6.43 -0.53 -5.09
C PHE A 26 7.86 -1.04 -4.83
N ALA A 27 8.12 -2.34 -4.99
CA ALA A 27 9.44 -2.92 -4.79
C ALA A 27 10.47 -2.38 -5.82
N ALA A 28 10.02 -2.13 -7.05
CA ALA A 28 10.84 -1.52 -8.09
C ALA A 28 11.14 -0.03 -7.80
N GLN A 29 10.17 0.71 -7.24
CA GLN A 29 10.35 2.09 -6.84
C GLN A 29 11.25 2.23 -5.60
N LEU A 30 11.11 1.32 -4.64
CA LEU A 30 11.94 1.28 -3.44
C LEU A 30 13.41 0.98 -3.79
N SER A 31 13.66 -0.07 -4.58
CA SER A 31 15.02 -0.43 -5.01
C SER A 31 15.70 0.69 -5.80
N LYS A 32 14.95 1.37 -6.69
CA LYS A 32 15.45 2.56 -7.40
C LYS A 32 15.79 3.71 -6.45
N ALA A 33 14.94 3.98 -5.45
CA ALA A 33 15.16 5.05 -4.49
C ALA A 33 16.31 4.76 -3.50
N THR A 34 16.61 3.49 -3.23
CA THR A 34 17.74 3.09 -2.36
C THR A 34 19.08 2.94 -3.08
N ALA A 35 19.08 2.78 -4.41
CA ALA A 35 20.29 2.47 -5.18
C ALA A 35 21.23 3.67 -5.39
N ASN A 36 20.72 4.91 -5.28
CA ASN A 36 21.52 6.13 -5.42
C ASN A 36 21.20 7.12 -4.28
N PRO A 37 22.08 7.28 -3.28
CA PRO A 37 21.88 8.24 -2.19
C PRO A 37 22.17 9.71 -2.60
N ALA A 38 21.98 10.06 -3.88
CA ALA A 38 22.10 11.45 -4.33
C ALA A 38 20.90 12.26 -3.81
N ALA A 39 21.10 13.54 -3.49
CA ALA A 39 20.13 14.41 -2.81
C ALA A 39 18.72 14.51 -3.47
N GLY A 40 18.57 14.11 -4.73
CA GLY A 40 17.27 14.04 -5.42
C GLY A 40 16.45 12.77 -5.13
N ASP A 41 17.09 11.66 -4.76
CA ASP A 41 16.42 10.38 -4.47
C ASP A 41 15.95 10.27 -3.02
N ASP A 42 16.44 11.14 -2.13
CA ASP A 42 16.05 11.19 -0.72
C ASP A 42 14.56 11.59 -0.54
N ALA A 43 14.14 12.61 -1.28
CA ALA A 43 12.74 13.03 -1.32
C ALA A 43 11.82 11.95 -1.90
N ARG A 44 12.35 11.18 -2.88
CA ARG A 44 11.63 10.05 -3.49
C ARG A 44 11.49 8.90 -2.52
N LEU A 45 12.56 8.56 -1.80
CA LEU A 45 12.55 7.53 -0.75
C LEU A 45 11.52 7.86 0.32
N LYS A 46 11.51 9.12 0.79
CA LYS A 46 10.52 9.60 1.75
C LYS A 46 9.09 9.53 1.21
N SER A 47 8.87 9.82 -0.07
CA SER A 47 7.56 9.70 -0.71
C SER A 47 7.08 8.24 -0.72
N VAL A 48 7.94 7.30 -1.11
CA VAL A 48 7.62 5.87 -1.13
C VAL A 48 7.31 5.36 0.28
N CYS A 49 8.07 5.79 1.29
CA CYS A 49 7.77 5.46 2.70
C CYS A 49 6.40 6.00 3.15
N ARG A 50 6.00 7.21 2.72
CA ARG A 50 4.67 7.78 3.01
C ARG A 50 3.55 7.01 2.31
N GLU A 51 3.77 6.58 1.07
CA GLU A 51 2.80 5.74 0.36
C GLU A 51 2.58 4.40 1.06
N MET A 52 3.65 3.80 1.61
CA MET A 52 3.53 2.59 2.43
C MET A 52 2.72 2.84 3.72
N GLU A 53 2.94 3.99 4.38
CA GLU A 53 2.15 4.37 5.55
C GLU A 53 0.67 4.57 5.20
N ALA A 54 0.34 5.14 4.03
CA ALA A 54 -1.04 5.30 3.56
C ALA A 54 -1.76 3.94 3.41
N VAL A 55 -1.07 2.92 2.90
CA VAL A 55 -1.60 1.55 2.78
C VAL A 55 -1.81 0.94 4.16
N PHE A 56 -0.86 1.12 5.08
CA PHE A 56 -0.98 0.65 6.45
C PHE A 56 -2.19 1.28 7.17
N LEU A 57 -2.36 2.61 7.04
CA LEU A 57 -3.50 3.32 7.61
C LEU A 57 -4.83 2.86 7.02
N ASN A 58 -4.88 2.59 5.71
CA ASN A 58 -6.07 2.03 5.07
C ASN A 58 -6.43 0.65 5.62
N LEU A 59 -5.43 -0.22 5.78
CA LEU A 59 -5.63 -1.52 6.40
C LEU A 59 -6.14 -1.39 7.83
N MET A 60 -5.54 -0.50 8.63
CA MET A 60 -5.98 -0.23 10.00
C MET A 60 -7.45 0.20 10.05
N LEU A 61 -7.82 1.21 9.25
CA LEU A 61 -9.18 1.74 9.19
C LEU A 61 -10.19 0.67 8.72
N SER A 62 -9.81 -0.12 7.72
CA SER A 62 -10.61 -1.24 7.23
C SER A 62 -10.87 -2.28 8.33
N ARG A 63 -9.84 -2.63 9.12
CA ARG A 63 -9.98 -3.57 10.24
C ARG A 63 -10.83 -3.00 11.36
N MET A 64 -10.68 -1.71 11.70
CA MET A 64 -11.53 -1.03 12.68
C MET A 64 -13.00 -0.99 12.25
N ARG A 65 -13.30 -0.79 10.97
CA ARG A 65 -14.68 -0.85 10.47
C ARG A 65 -15.26 -2.26 10.46
N ALA A 66 -14.43 -3.26 10.18
CA ALA A 66 -14.85 -4.66 10.22
C ALA A 66 -15.30 -5.12 11.62
N THR A 67 -14.91 -4.42 12.69
CA THR A 67 -15.39 -4.72 14.05
C THR A 67 -16.76 -4.13 14.36
N VAL A 68 -17.29 -3.24 13.52
CA VAL A 68 -18.62 -2.66 13.72
C VAL A 68 -19.68 -3.63 13.18
N PRO A 69 -20.60 -4.13 14.01
CA PRO A 69 -21.64 -5.06 13.57
C PRO A 69 -22.54 -4.39 12.53
N LYS A 70 -22.76 -5.08 11.41
CA LYS A 70 -23.67 -4.62 10.35
C LYS A 70 -25.11 -4.82 10.82
N SER A 71 -25.94 -3.77 10.72
CA SER A 71 -27.35 -3.86 11.07
C SER A 71 -28.15 -4.51 9.94
N ASP A 72 -28.97 -5.51 10.26
CA ASP A 72 -29.89 -6.16 9.29
C ASP A 72 -31.02 -5.26 8.77
N LEU A 73 -31.19 -4.07 9.36
CA LEU A 73 -32.26 -3.13 8.99
C LEU A 73 -32.07 -2.46 7.62
N LEU A 74 -30.85 -2.50 7.06
CA LEU A 74 -30.54 -1.90 5.76
C LEU A 74 -30.09 -2.99 4.78
N PRO A 75 -30.96 -3.40 3.83
CA PRO A 75 -30.59 -4.38 2.82
C PRO A 75 -29.56 -3.79 1.85
N ASP A 76 -28.52 -4.58 1.56
CA ASP A 76 -27.48 -4.36 0.56
C ASP A 76 -26.65 -3.06 0.68
N ARG A 77 -25.57 -3.12 1.47
CA ARG A 77 -24.58 -2.03 1.66
C ARG A 77 -23.39 -2.11 0.70
N SER A 78 -23.40 -3.03 -0.27
CA SER A 78 -22.24 -3.32 -1.12
C SER A 78 -21.73 -2.10 -1.90
N LYS A 79 -22.64 -1.29 -2.46
CA LYS A 79 -22.30 -0.06 -3.18
C LYS A 79 -21.70 1.01 -2.27
N GLU A 80 -22.25 1.15 -1.06
CA GLU A 80 -21.76 2.08 -0.06
C GLU A 80 -20.36 1.68 0.42
N GLU A 81 -20.12 0.40 0.66
CA GLU A 81 -18.82 -0.13 1.05
C GLU A 81 -17.74 0.13 -0.01
N ILE A 82 -18.08 0.01 -1.29
CA ILE A 82 -17.16 0.34 -2.39
C ILE A 82 -16.83 1.83 -2.37
N MET A 83 -17.83 2.70 -2.34
CA MET A 83 -17.60 4.16 -2.31
C MET A 83 -16.81 4.59 -1.07
N GLN A 84 -17.10 3.96 0.06
CA GLN A 84 -16.42 4.20 1.32
C GLN A 84 -14.96 3.72 1.28
N SER A 85 -14.68 2.58 0.66
CA SER A 85 -13.29 2.11 0.47
C SER A 85 -12.45 3.05 -0.40
N MET A 86 -13.06 3.65 -1.43
CA MET A 86 -12.40 4.64 -2.28
C MET A 86 -12.13 5.94 -1.51
N LEU A 87 -13.11 6.39 -0.72
CA LEU A 87 -12.95 7.54 0.16
C LEU A 87 -11.85 7.31 1.18
N ASP A 88 -11.86 6.15 1.84
CA ASP A 88 -10.88 5.76 2.84
C ASP A 88 -9.47 5.71 2.23
N SER A 89 -9.31 5.28 0.97
CA SER A 89 -8.03 5.28 0.25
C SER A 89 -7.45 6.68 0.04
N GLU A 90 -8.25 7.65 -0.39
CA GLU A 90 -7.78 9.04 -0.55
C GLU A 90 -7.59 9.72 0.80
N LEU A 91 -8.44 9.42 1.78
CA LEU A 91 -8.30 9.92 3.14
C LEU A 91 -6.97 9.47 3.75
N THR A 92 -6.66 8.18 3.70
CA THR A 92 -5.44 7.63 4.31
C THR A 92 -4.18 8.12 3.59
N LYS A 93 -4.26 8.33 2.27
CA LYS A 93 -3.19 8.98 1.49
C LYS A 93 -2.93 10.40 1.98
N ASN A 94 -3.98 11.22 2.11
CA ASN A 94 -3.85 12.58 2.64
C ASN A 94 -3.33 12.59 4.09
N MET A 95 -3.80 11.66 4.93
CA MET A 95 -3.32 11.51 6.31
C MET A 95 -1.82 11.20 6.36
N ALA A 96 -1.34 10.27 5.53
CA ALA A 96 0.08 9.95 5.45
C ALA A 96 0.93 11.14 4.93
N HIS A 97 0.41 11.93 4.00
CA HIS A 97 1.10 13.15 3.53
C HIS A 97 1.11 14.27 4.60
N ALA A 98 0.07 14.37 5.42
CA ALA A 98 -0.07 15.40 6.45
C ALA A 98 0.77 15.14 7.72
N GLY A 99 1.37 13.95 7.88
CA GLY A 99 2.20 13.59 9.03
C GLY A 99 1.89 12.24 9.66
N GLY A 100 0.78 11.60 9.26
CA GLY A 100 0.49 10.19 9.53
C GLY A 100 0.63 9.76 10.99
N ALA A 101 1.11 8.53 11.17
CA ALA A 101 1.43 7.91 12.45
C ALA A 101 2.95 7.94 12.74
N GLY A 102 3.77 8.47 11.82
CA GLY A 102 5.23 8.51 11.91
C GLY A 102 5.91 7.23 11.43
N LEU A 103 5.17 6.28 10.85
CA LEU A 103 5.73 5.02 10.35
C LEU A 103 6.66 5.25 9.14
N ALA A 104 6.30 6.19 8.26
CA ALA A 104 7.11 6.55 7.11
C ALA A 104 8.50 7.05 7.51
N ASP A 105 8.59 7.88 8.56
CA ASP A 105 9.86 8.42 9.04
C ASP A 105 10.71 7.34 9.71
N MET A 106 10.09 6.38 10.42
CA MET A 106 10.80 5.23 10.98
C MET A 106 11.39 4.35 9.88
N LEU A 107 10.63 4.04 8.83
CA LEU A 107 11.09 3.28 7.69
C LEU A 107 12.23 3.99 6.94
N TYR A 108 12.05 5.28 6.69
CA TYR A 108 13.06 6.10 6.05
C TYR A 108 14.38 6.07 6.84
N ARG A 109 14.34 6.19 8.18
CA ARG A 109 15.53 6.06 9.03
C ARG A 109 16.20 4.70 8.89
N GLN A 110 15.42 3.61 8.93
CA GLN A 110 15.97 2.26 8.81
C GLN A 110 16.62 2.00 7.46
N LEU A 111 16.10 2.63 6.40
CA LEU A 111 16.56 2.43 5.04
C LEU A 111 17.75 3.33 4.68
N THR A 112 17.93 4.45 5.40
CA THR A 112 19.07 5.37 5.26
C THR A 112 20.23 5.04 6.20
N LEU A 113 20.00 4.24 7.24
CA LEU A 113 21.06 3.72 8.12
C LEU A 113 21.93 2.69 7.36
N PRO A 114 23.22 2.98 7.12
CA PRO A 114 24.14 2.01 6.54
C PRO A 114 24.57 1.03 7.64
N GLY A 115 23.84 -0.07 7.88
CA GLY A 115 24.27 -1.00 8.93
C GLY A 115 23.45 -2.23 9.30
N THR A 116 22.27 -2.51 8.76
CA THR A 116 21.46 -3.67 9.21
C THR A 116 21.42 -4.86 8.25
N ALA A 117 22.23 -4.84 7.18
CA ALA A 117 22.35 -5.94 6.21
C ALA A 117 23.69 -6.71 6.27
N THR A 118 24.44 -6.64 7.37
CA THR A 118 25.67 -7.42 7.53
C THR A 118 25.68 -8.29 8.79
N ASN A 119 25.61 -9.60 8.53
CA ASN A 119 26.31 -10.68 9.23
C ASN A 119 25.49 -11.57 10.19
N ALA A 120 24.89 -12.62 9.62
CA ALA A 120 24.52 -13.87 10.32
C ALA A 120 25.44 -15.05 9.89
N LYS A 121 26.74 -14.79 9.68
CA LYS A 121 27.81 -15.79 9.72
C LYS A 121 28.70 -15.54 10.94
N SER A 122 28.16 -15.89 12.10
CA SER A 122 28.95 -16.36 13.25
C SER A 122 28.50 -17.81 13.45
N GLN A 123 29.00 -18.78 12.67
CA GLN A 123 30.34 -19.34 12.81
C GLN A 123 30.75 -19.35 14.29
N ALA A 124 30.29 -20.37 15.00
CA ALA A 124 30.83 -20.74 16.30
C ALA A 124 32.33 -21.05 16.13
N PRO A 125 33.23 -20.40 16.89
CA PRO A 125 34.59 -20.87 17.06
C PRO A 125 34.65 -21.82 18.26
N LYS A 126 35.00 -23.07 17.97
CA LYS A 126 35.32 -24.22 18.86
C LYS A 126 34.18 -24.86 19.65
#